data_AF-A0A2M7RI57-F1
#
_entry.id   AF-A0A2M7RI57-F1
#
_cell.length_a   1.000
_cell.length_b   1.000
_cell.length_c   1.000
_cell.angle_alpha   90.00
_cell.angle_beta   90.00
_cell.angle_gamma   90.00
#
_symmetry.space_group_name_H-M   'P 1'
#
loop_
_entity.id
_entity.type
_entity.pdbx_description
1 polymer ?
#
loop_
_entity_poly.entity_id
_entity_poly.type
_entity_poly.pdbx_seq_one_letter_code
_entity_poly.pdbx_strand_id
1 'polypeptide(L)'
;MSILFHIGTGIIIAPKFKNWWLFGLIGGLPDIIGAVSFFGLDKSWNFYHSAHSLLGFLVVFLILLIFKQIRLSFPYLVHILIDIPTHYSGTSNIFWPFKDLIKFQGINWWQNSYIELLGWILIFFIFLAIFLFQKQKNNQK
;
A
#
# COMPACT_ATOMS: atom_id res chain seq x y z
N MET A 1 4.09 9.94 -0.55
CA MET A 1 4.25 9.21 -1.82
C MET A 1 3.02 9.49 -2.70
N SER A 2 3.02 9.26 -4.02
CA SER A 2 1.85 9.53 -4.87
C SER A 2 0.96 8.31 -5.05
N ILE A 3 -0.34 8.51 -5.24
CA ILE A 3 -1.31 7.46 -5.57
C ILE A 3 -0.88 6.59 -6.76
N LEU A 4 -0.19 7.18 -7.75
CA LEU A 4 0.34 6.46 -8.90
C LEU A 4 1.40 5.43 -8.52
N PHE A 5 2.20 5.71 -7.49
CA PHE A 5 3.17 4.75 -6.95
C PHE A 5 2.47 3.55 -6.32
N HIS A 6 1.42 3.76 -5.53
CA HIS A 6 0.65 2.67 -4.91
C HIS A 6 -0.12 1.83 -5.93
N ILE A 7 -0.67 2.48 -6.97
CA ILE A 7 -1.27 1.77 -8.11
C ILE A 7 -0.21 0.94 -8.86
N GLY A 8 0.96 1.54 -9.13
CA GLY A 8 2.06 0.87 -9.83
C GLY A 8 2.57 -0.35 -9.07
N THR A 9 2.80 -0.24 -7.76
CA THR A 9 3.20 -1.37 -6.92
C THR A 9 2.15 -2.49 -6.93
N GLY A 10 0.86 -2.15 -6.84
CA GLY A 10 -0.24 -3.11 -6.96
C GLY A 10 -0.23 -3.87 -8.29
N ILE A 11 -0.04 -3.17 -9.42
CA ILE A 11 0.04 -3.78 -10.76
C ILE A 11 1.22 -4.75 -10.86
N ILE A 12 2.39 -4.37 -10.33
CA ILE A 12 3.62 -5.17 -10.46
C ILE A 12 3.61 -6.41 -9.57
N ILE A 13 2.81 -6.42 -8.50
CA ILE A 13 2.58 -7.65 -7.71
C ILE A 13 1.65 -8.64 -8.45
N ALA A 14 0.88 -8.16 -9.44
CA ALA A 14 -0.17 -8.92 -10.11
C ALA A 14 0.11 -9.49 -11.51
N PRO A 15 1.34 -9.55 -12.08
CA PRO A 15 1.55 -9.70 -13.52
C PRO A 15 1.10 -11.03 -14.09
N LYS A 16 0.78 -12.02 -13.24
CA LYS A 16 0.25 -13.32 -13.64
C LYS A 16 -1.28 -13.37 -13.73
N PHE A 17 -1.98 -12.30 -13.39
CA PHE A 17 -3.44 -12.25 -13.38
C PHE A 17 -3.98 -11.43 -14.54
N LYS A 18 -5.00 -11.98 -15.23
CA LYS A 18 -5.72 -11.30 -16.32
C LYS A 18 -6.25 -9.92 -15.91
N ASN A 19 -6.56 -9.75 -14.63
CA ASN A 19 -7.12 -8.53 -14.04
C ASN A 19 -6.06 -7.75 -13.25
N TRP A 20 -4.85 -7.60 -13.78
CA TRP A 20 -3.74 -6.89 -13.12
C TRP A 20 -4.12 -5.46 -12.69
N TRP A 21 -4.98 -4.77 -13.46
CA TRP A 21 -5.47 -3.43 -13.16
C TRP A 21 -6.26 -3.38 -11.85
N LEU A 22 -6.96 -4.46 -11.48
CA LEU A 22 -7.71 -4.55 -10.23
C LEU A 22 -6.78 -4.52 -9.01
N PHE A 23 -5.59 -5.10 -9.12
CA PHE A 23 -4.59 -5.01 -8.06
C PHE A 23 -4.03 -3.60 -7.92
N GLY A 24 -3.87 -2.88 -9.05
CA GLY A 24 -3.54 -1.45 -9.02
C GLY A 24 -4.60 -0.63 -8.31
N LEU A 25 -5.88 -0.82 -8.66
CA LEU A 25 -6.99 -0.13 -8.00
C LEU A 25 -7.06 -0.42 -6.50
N ILE A 26 -6.90 -1.68 -6.09
CA ILE A 26 -6.90 -2.04 -4.67
C ILE A 26 -5.67 -1.49 -3.94
N GLY A 27 -4.51 -1.42 -4.61
CA GLY A 27 -3.31 -0.77 -4.08
C GLY A 27 -3.48 0.74 -3.87
N GLY A 28 -4.18 1.43 -4.76
CA GLY A 28 -4.52 2.85 -4.63
C GLY A 28 -5.76 3.14 -3.77
N LEU A 29 -6.47 2.11 -3.31
CA LEU A 29 -7.75 2.26 -2.61
C LEU A 29 -7.67 3.10 -1.33
N PRO A 30 -6.62 2.99 -0.47
CA PRO A 30 -6.51 3.85 0.70
C PRO A 30 -6.49 5.34 0.36
N ASP A 31 -5.73 5.73 -0.67
CA ASP A 31 -5.65 7.11 -1.16
C ASP A 31 -6.98 7.58 -1.75
N ILE A 32 -7.66 6.73 -2.53
CA ILE A 32 -8.97 7.07 -3.14
C ILE A 32 -10.00 7.35 -2.05
N ILE A 33 -10.07 6.51 -1.03
CA ILE A 33 -10.97 6.71 0.12
C ILE A 33 -10.53 7.94 0.92
N GLY A 34 -9.23 8.11 1.14
CA GLY A 34 -8.68 9.28 1.84
C GLY A 34 -8.95 10.61 1.13
N ALA A 35 -9.00 10.60 -0.20
CA ALA A 35 -9.32 11.78 -1.00
C ALA A 35 -10.74 12.32 -0.71
N VAL A 36 -11.67 11.47 -0.25
CA VAL A 36 -13.01 11.91 0.19
C VAL A 36 -12.91 12.94 1.32
N SER A 37 -12.02 12.72 2.29
CA SER A 37 -11.73 13.70 3.35
C SER A 37 -11.10 14.98 2.77
N PHE A 38 -10.24 14.86 1.77
CA PHE A 38 -9.60 16.01 1.10
C PHE A 38 -10.60 16.92 0.36
N PHE A 39 -11.63 16.33 -0.27
CA PHE A 39 -12.71 17.09 -0.92
C PHE A 39 -13.73 17.68 0.08
N GLY A 40 -13.45 17.61 1.39
CA GLY A 40 -14.29 18.21 2.43
C GLY A 40 -15.59 17.46 2.72
N LEU A 41 -15.77 16.27 2.14
CA LEU A 41 -16.92 15.39 2.40
C LEU A 41 -16.82 14.73 3.78
N ASP A 42 -15.61 14.66 4.34
CA ASP A 42 -15.36 14.27 5.72
C ASP A 42 -14.41 15.25 6.40
N LYS A 43 -14.96 16.13 7.23
CA LYS A 43 -14.19 17.11 8.01
C LYS A 43 -13.40 16.49 9.17
N SER A 44 -13.74 15.26 9.57
CA SER A 44 -13.13 14.59 10.73
C SER A 44 -11.87 13.79 10.37
N TRP A 45 -11.58 13.62 9.08
CA TRP A 45 -10.49 12.77 8.57
C TRP A 45 -10.59 11.30 9.00
N ASN A 46 -11.74 10.86 9.50
CA ASN A 46 -11.96 9.49 9.95
C ASN A 46 -11.89 8.49 8.79
N PHE A 47 -12.38 8.85 7.60
CA PHE A 47 -12.23 7.98 6.43
C PHE A 47 -10.78 7.83 6.03
N TYR A 48 -10.03 8.93 6.00
CA TYR A 48 -8.60 8.89 5.76
C TYR A 48 -7.87 8.02 6.80
N HIS A 49 -8.12 8.21 8.09
CA HIS A 49 -7.46 7.43 9.14
C HIS A 49 -7.84 5.95 9.09
N SER A 50 -9.13 5.64 8.88
CA SER A 50 -9.60 4.27 8.77
C SER A 50 -8.97 3.57 7.55
N ALA A 51 -8.93 4.23 6.40
CA ALA A 51 -8.37 3.67 5.18
C ALA A 51 -6.87 3.32 5.31
N HIS A 52 -6.11 4.10 6.08
CA HIS A 52 -4.67 3.88 6.31
C HIS A 52 -4.39 3.10 7.62
N SER A 53 -5.36 2.35 8.12
CA SER A 53 -5.25 1.55 9.36
C SER A 53 -5.24 0.05 9.11
N LEU A 54 -4.63 -0.71 10.02
CA LEU A 54 -4.75 -2.18 10.02
C LEU A 54 -6.20 -2.63 10.17
N LEU A 55 -7.03 -1.85 10.87
CA LEU A 55 -8.46 -2.11 10.99
C LEU A 55 -9.17 -1.98 9.63
N GLY A 56 -8.89 -0.91 8.87
CA GLY A 56 -9.40 -0.74 7.51
C GLY A 56 -8.95 -1.85 6.57
N PHE A 57 -7.67 -2.22 6.63
CA PHE A 57 -7.16 -3.40 5.92
C PHE A 57 -7.90 -4.67 6.30
N LEU A 58 -8.13 -4.92 7.61
CA LEU A 58 -8.83 -6.12 8.08
C LEU A 58 -10.25 -6.19 7.52
N VAL A 59 -10.97 -5.06 7.46
CA VAL A 59 -12.31 -4.99 6.85
C VAL A 59 -12.24 -5.36 5.37
N VAL A 60 -11.34 -4.75 4.60
CA VAL A 60 -11.16 -5.07 3.16
C VAL A 60 -10.76 -6.52 2.96
N PHE A 61 -9.86 -7.04 3.80
CA PHE A 61 -9.43 -8.43 3.79
C PHE A 61 -10.60 -9.40 4.01
N LEU A 62 -11.45 -9.14 5.01
CA LEU A 62 -12.61 -9.99 5.30
C LEU A 62 -13.64 -9.97 4.16
N ILE A 63 -13.88 -8.80 3.56
CA ILE A 63 -14.73 -8.68 2.37
C ILE A 63 -14.15 -9.52 1.23
N LEU A 64 -12.86 -9.36 0.92
CA LEU A 64 -12.20 -10.11 -0.14
C LEU A 64 -12.13 -11.62 0.15
N LEU A 65 -12.08 -12.01 1.43
CA LEU A 65 -12.13 -13.41 1.85
C LEU A 65 -13.49 -14.04 1.52
N ILE A 66 -14.61 -13.34 1.79
CA ILE A 66 -15.97 -13.79 1.43
C ILE A 66 -16.07 -14.03 -0.09
N PHE A 67 -15.49 -13.14 -0.88
CA PHE A 67 -15.47 -13.27 -2.35
C PHE A 67 -14.37 -14.20 -2.89
N LYS A 68 -13.59 -14.85 -2.01
CA LYS A 68 -12.46 -15.72 -2.37
C LYS A 68 -11.41 -15.02 -3.25
N GLN A 69 -11.26 -13.71 -3.09
CA GLN A 69 -10.28 -12.86 -3.79
C GLN A 69 -9.20 -12.32 -2.84
N ILE A 70 -8.87 -13.05 -1.76
CA ILE A 70 -7.90 -12.65 -0.73
C ILE A 70 -6.57 -12.11 -1.28
N ARG A 71 -6.10 -12.62 -2.43
CA ARG A 71 -4.89 -12.13 -3.11
C ARG A 71 -4.92 -10.62 -3.43
N LEU A 72 -6.11 -10.04 -3.62
CA LEU A 72 -6.29 -8.61 -3.87
C LEU A 72 -6.00 -7.77 -2.63
N SER A 73 -6.03 -8.33 -1.42
CA SER A 73 -5.71 -7.59 -0.20
C SER A 73 -4.23 -7.26 -0.09
N PHE A 74 -3.38 -7.98 -0.83
CA PHE A 74 -1.93 -7.83 -0.71
C PHE A 74 -1.43 -6.46 -1.18
N PRO A 75 -1.83 -5.92 -2.35
CA PRO A 75 -1.56 -4.52 -2.70
C PRO A 75 -1.95 -3.51 -1.63
N TYR A 76 -3.12 -3.68 -1.00
CA TYR A 76 -3.58 -2.81 0.09
C TYR A 76 -2.65 -2.91 1.31
N LEU A 77 -2.26 -4.11 1.70
CA LEU A 77 -1.33 -4.31 2.81
C LEU A 77 0.03 -3.67 2.51
N VAL A 78 0.55 -3.88 1.30
CA VAL A 78 1.82 -3.29 0.86
C VAL A 78 1.76 -1.77 0.89
N HIS A 79 0.63 -1.17 0.51
CA HIS A 79 0.42 0.27 0.65
C HIS A 79 0.67 0.73 2.09
N ILE A 80 -0.07 0.19 3.06
CA ILE A 80 0.06 0.57 4.48
C ILE A 80 1.50 0.37 4.97
N LEU A 81 2.15 -0.72 4.57
CA LEU A 81 3.51 -1.01 5.02
C LEU A 81 4.54 -0.04 4.42
N ILE A 82 4.33 0.44 3.19
CA ILE A 82 5.19 1.44 2.55
C ILE A 82 4.98 2.83 3.17
N ASP A 83 3.79 3.12 3.70
CA ASP A 83 3.53 4.40 4.38
C ASP A 83 4.41 4.60 5.61
N ILE A 84 4.75 3.52 6.33
CA ILE A 84 5.60 3.56 7.52
C ILE A 84 6.99 4.18 7.23
N PRO A 85 7.81 3.67 6.28
CA PRO A 85 9.09 4.28 5.97
C PRO A 85 8.94 5.60 5.20
N THR A 86 7.84 5.82 4.46
CA THR A 86 7.68 7.00 3.60
C THR A 86 7.18 8.25 4.31
N HIS A 87 6.41 8.13 5.38
CA HIS A 87 5.81 9.26 6.07
C HIS A 87 6.30 9.37 7.52
N TYR A 88 6.61 10.57 7.99
CA TYR A 88 6.97 10.81 9.40
C TYR A 88 5.73 11.02 10.26
N SER A 89 4.81 11.85 9.77
CA SER A 89 3.50 12.11 10.36
C SER A 89 2.43 11.25 9.69
N GLY A 90 1.38 10.92 10.44
CA GLY A 90 0.27 10.11 9.94
C GLY A 90 0.51 8.59 9.96
N THR A 91 1.71 8.11 10.25
CA THR A 91 1.98 6.66 10.36
C THR A 91 1.32 6.01 11.55
N SER A 92 1.05 6.76 12.63
CA SER A 92 0.24 6.29 13.75
C SER A 92 -1.18 5.89 13.34
N ASN A 93 -1.67 6.34 12.17
CA ASN A 93 -2.97 5.93 11.62
C ASN A 93 -3.06 4.42 11.41
N ILE A 94 -1.94 3.71 11.28
CA ILE A 94 -1.91 2.25 11.25
C ILE A 94 -2.66 1.62 12.43
N PHE A 95 -2.67 2.31 13.58
CA PHE A 95 -3.31 1.90 14.82
C PHE A 95 -4.67 2.55 15.09
N TRP A 96 -5.25 3.29 14.15
CA TRP A 96 -6.58 3.88 14.34
C TRP A 96 -7.62 2.80 14.72
N PRO A 97 -8.53 3.06 15.70
CA PRO A 97 -8.81 4.34 16.37
C PRO A 97 -7.88 4.67 17.55
N PHE A 98 -6.96 3.79 17.92
CA PHE A 98 -6.08 3.95 19.09
C PHE A 98 -4.78 4.72 18.79
N LYS A 99 -4.70 5.37 17.62
CA LYS A 99 -3.49 6.06 17.15
C LYS A 99 -2.92 7.09 18.14
N ASP A 100 -3.78 7.72 18.96
CA ASP A 100 -3.35 8.76 19.91
C ASP A 100 -2.72 8.16 21.18
N LEU A 101 -2.97 6.88 21.46
CA LEU A 101 -2.35 6.14 22.55
C LEU A 101 -0.95 5.63 22.19
N ILE A 102 -0.67 5.52 20.88
CA ILE A 102 0.55 4.92 20.36
C ILE A 102 1.39 6.02 19.69
N LYS A 103 2.46 6.43 20.36
CA LYS A 103 3.45 7.39 19.81
C LYS A 103 4.36 6.70 18.80
N PHE A 104 3.81 6.36 17.64
CA PHE A 104 4.54 5.80 16.52
C PHE A 104 4.76 6.86 15.44
N GLN A 105 5.99 6.97 14.99
CA GLN A 105 6.41 7.87 13.92
C GLN A 105 7.17 7.06 12.88
N GLY A 106 6.97 7.40 11.61
CA GLY A 106 7.74 6.78 10.54
C GLY A 106 9.05 7.52 10.29
N ILE A 107 9.72 7.16 9.19
CA ILE A 107 11.13 7.51 8.98
C ILE A 107 11.28 8.67 7.98
N ASN A 108 10.26 9.00 7.17
CA ASN A 108 10.36 9.99 6.09
C ASN A 108 11.60 9.75 5.21
N TRP A 109 11.82 8.50 4.82
CA TRP A 109 13.07 8.08 4.18
C TRP A 109 13.48 8.89 2.93
N TRP A 110 12.52 9.53 2.25
CA TRP A 110 12.72 10.36 1.06
C TRP A 110 13.34 11.72 1.38
N GLN A 111 13.35 12.15 2.64
CA GLN A 111 14.01 13.39 3.06
C GLN A 111 15.52 13.22 3.22
N ASN A 112 16.01 11.99 3.38
CA ASN A 112 17.42 11.68 3.43
C ASN A 112 17.84 11.04 2.11
N SER A 113 18.63 11.75 1.30
CA SER A 113 19.05 11.30 -0.04
C SER A 113 19.73 9.92 -0.04
N TYR A 114 20.44 9.55 1.04
CA TYR A 114 21.05 8.23 1.17
C TYR A 114 20.01 7.14 1.43
N ILE A 115 19.04 7.39 2.31
CA ILE A 115 17.97 6.42 2.62
C ILE A 115 17.01 6.32 1.42
N GLU A 116 16.72 7.42 0.74
CA GLU A 116 15.95 7.46 -0.50
C GLU A 116 16.61 6.60 -1.58
N LEU A 117 17.91 6.81 -1.83
CA LEU A 117 18.67 6.03 -2.80
C LEU A 117 18.66 4.53 -2.43
N LEU A 118 18.91 4.19 -1.17
CA LEU A 118 18.83 2.80 -0.69
C LEU A 118 17.42 2.22 -0.88
N GLY A 119 16.38 3.03 -0.67
CA GLY A 119 15.00 2.65 -0.89
C GLY A 119 14.69 2.33 -2.35
N TRP A 120 15.13 3.20 -3.27
CA TRP A 120 15.00 2.96 -4.70
C TRP A 120 15.79 1.74 -5.16
N ILE A 121 17.00 1.55 -4.66
CA ILE A 121 17.83 0.37 -4.95
C ILE A 121 17.13 -0.90 -4.47
N LEU A 122 16.59 -0.90 -3.25
CA LEU A 122 15.84 -2.04 -2.71
C LEU A 122 14.61 -2.37 -3.55
N ILE A 123 13.82 -1.35 -3.91
CA ILE A 123 12.67 -1.48 -4.79
C ILE A 123 13.09 -2.06 -6.15
N PHE A 124 14.17 -1.54 -6.75
CA PHE A 124 14.73 -2.03 -8.01
C PHE A 124 15.12 -3.51 -7.91
N PHE A 125 15.80 -3.93 -6.84
CA PHE A 125 16.19 -5.33 -6.65
C PHE A 125 15.00 -6.26 -6.42
N ILE A 126 13.99 -5.81 -5.67
CA ILE A 126 12.72 -6.55 -5.52
C ILE A 126 12.07 -6.73 -6.89
N PHE A 127 12.02 -5.68 -7.71
CA PHE A 127 11.49 -5.76 -9.07
C PHE A 127 12.30 -6.71 -9.96
N LEU A 128 13.63 -6.62 -9.92
CA LEU A 128 14.51 -7.51 -10.68
C LEU A 128 14.30 -8.97 -10.27
N ALA A 129 14.22 -9.26 -8.97
CA ALA A 129 13.99 -10.61 -8.45
C ALA A 129 12.63 -11.16 -8.91
N ILE A 130 11.57 -10.36 -8.81
CA ILE A 130 10.23 -10.73 -9.28
C ILE A 130 10.27 -11.04 -10.78
N PHE A 131 10.90 -10.18 -11.59
CA PHE A 131 11.02 -10.36 -13.04
C PHE A 131 11.77 -11.64 -13.42
N LEU A 132 12.94 -11.87 -12.81
CA LEU A 132 13.76 -13.05 -13.08
C LEU A 132 13.03 -14.35 -12.69
N PHE A 133 12.36 -14.36 -11.55
CA PHE A 133 11.58 -15.51 -11.08
C PHE A 133 10.38 -15.80 -12.02
N GLN A 134 9.77 -14.77 -12.57
CA GLN A 134 8.69 -14.93 -13.56
C GLN A 134 9.21 -15.48 -14.89
N LYS A 135 10.34 -14.96 -15.39
CA LYS A 135 10.98 -15.44 -16.60
C LYS A 135 11.33 -16.93 -16.51
N GLN A 136 11.91 -17.36 -15.38
CA GLN A 136 12.20 -18.78 -15.15
C GLN A 136 10.95 -19.66 -15.19
N LYS A 137 9.87 -19.25 -14.52
CA LYS A 137 8.61 -20.01 -14.51
C LYS A 137 7.98 -20.13 -15.91
N ASN A 138 8.10 -19.11 -16.75
CA ASN A 138 7.56 -19.14 -18.11
C ASN A 138 8.37 -20.04 -19.04
N ASN A 139 9.69 -20.14 -18.84
CA ASN A 139 10.56 -21.03 -19.63
C ASN A 139 10.41 -22.52 -19.25
N GLN A 140 9.76 -22.83 -18.12
CA GLN A 140 9.50 -24.21 -17.65
C GLN A 140 8.10 -24.73 -18.04
N LYS A 141 7.29 -23.91 -18.73
CA LYS A 141 5.99 -24.30 -19.29
C LYS A 141 6.10 -24.47 -20.80
#